data_AF-A0A7K4AAV2-F1
#
_entry.id   AF-A0A7K4AAV2-F1
#
_cell.length_a   1.000
_cell.length_b   1.000
_cell.length_c   1.000
_cell.angle_alpha   90.00
_cell.angle_beta   90.00
_cell.angle_gamma   90.00
#
_symmetry.space_group_name_H-M   'P 1'
#
loop_
_entity.id
_entity.type
_entity.pdbx_description
1 polymer ?
#
loop_
_entity_poly.entity_id
_entity_poly.type
_entity_poly.pdbx_seq_one_letter_code
_entity_poly.pdbx_strand_id
1 'polypeptide(L)'
;MRSERQAEEAGALGGLIPINNEGFWSVMEREEQYALLFDGGSGVINMASDLLQLKDEEDNLIGEWIPARRVEELKGAEGVQFISDDFVLYSDVPLTGTARLILPEVDFPFLEGIEGITDLTSASPSSLTNEIIKSNLDMNESNLLSHIIGFNVEVDPGPMIITGRRRLH
;
A
#
# COMPACT_ATOMS: atom_id res chain seq x y z
N MET A 1 -9.84 3.54 9.25
CA MET A 1 -10.24 2.32 9.99
C MET A 1 -9.60 2.33 11.38
N ARG A 2 -10.27 1.86 12.45
CA ARG A 2 -9.76 1.97 13.84
C ARG A 2 -8.54 1.06 14.10
N SER A 3 -8.50 -0.12 13.49
CA SER A 3 -7.41 -1.09 13.65
C SER A 3 -6.08 -0.56 13.12
N GLU A 4 -6.10 0.19 12.01
CA GLU A 4 -4.88 0.74 11.45
C GLU A 4 -4.24 1.78 12.38
N ARG A 5 -5.06 2.70 12.93
CA ARG A 5 -4.63 3.63 13.99
C ARG A 5 -4.03 2.90 15.18
N GLN A 6 -4.66 1.82 15.61
CA GLN A 6 -4.17 1.02 16.73
C GLN A 6 -2.82 0.36 16.42
N ALA A 7 -2.60 -0.08 15.18
CA ALA A 7 -1.32 -0.64 14.76
C ALA A 7 -0.21 0.43 14.75
N GLU A 8 -0.50 1.63 14.25
CA GLU A 8 0.43 2.77 14.28
C GLU A 8 0.77 3.21 15.71
N GLU A 9 -0.25 3.32 16.59
CA GLU A 9 -0.08 3.64 18.01
C GLU A 9 0.73 2.59 18.77
N ALA A 10 0.59 1.30 18.40
CA ALA A 10 1.36 0.21 18.99
C ALA A 10 2.83 0.21 18.52
N GLY A 11 3.08 0.68 17.30
CA GLY A 11 4.40 0.65 16.66
C GLY A 11 4.95 -0.75 16.39
N ALA A 12 6.07 -0.81 15.68
CA ALA A 12 6.80 -2.05 15.41
C ALA A 12 7.74 -2.40 16.58
N LEU A 13 8.12 -3.69 16.65
CA LEU A 13 9.01 -4.23 17.68
C LEU A 13 8.56 -3.89 19.11
N GLY A 14 7.25 -3.91 19.36
CA GLY A 14 6.68 -3.58 20.67
C GLY A 14 6.72 -2.08 20.99
N GLY A 15 6.60 -1.22 19.98
CA GLY A 15 6.57 0.24 20.12
C GLY A 15 7.93 0.92 20.07
N LEU A 16 9.00 0.19 19.74
CA LEU A 16 10.34 0.75 19.60
C LEU A 16 10.53 1.55 18.31
N ILE A 17 9.79 1.19 17.26
CA ILE A 17 9.87 1.85 15.96
C ILE A 17 8.46 2.35 15.60
N PRO A 18 8.24 3.67 15.46
CA PRO A 18 6.99 4.22 14.96
C PRO A 18 6.65 3.66 13.59
N ILE A 19 5.36 3.44 13.33
CA ILE A 19 4.84 3.02 12.02
C ILE A 19 3.97 4.16 11.47
N ASN A 20 4.08 4.41 10.17
CA ASN A 20 3.17 5.26 9.41
C ASN A 20 2.70 4.50 8.15
N ASN A 21 1.41 4.20 8.04
CA ASN A 21 0.85 3.58 6.85
C ASN A 21 0.25 4.62 5.92
N GLU A 22 1.14 5.39 5.28
CA GLU A 22 0.79 6.46 4.34
C GLU A 22 -0.11 5.94 3.23
N GLY A 23 0.23 4.77 2.66
CA GLY A 23 -0.57 4.13 1.62
C GLY A 23 -2.00 3.83 2.05
N PHE A 24 -2.18 3.29 3.27
CA PHE A 24 -3.51 2.99 3.76
C PHE A 24 -4.37 4.25 3.87
N TRP A 25 -3.81 5.33 4.38
CA TRP A 25 -4.55 6.58 4.54
C TRP A 25 -4.88 7.22 3.19
N SER A 26 -3.96 7.21 2.22
CA SER A 26 -4.25 7.66 0.86
C SER A 26 -5.38 6.88 0.20
N VAL A 27 -5.43 5.55 0.37
CA VAL A 27 -6.55 4.71 -0.14
C VAL A 27 -7.88 5.12 0.49
N MET A 28 -7.90 5.45 1.79
CA MET A 28 -9.13 5.83 2.50
C MET A 28 -9.67 7.21 2.11
N GLU A 29 -8.89 8.04 1.41
CA GLU A 29 -9.33 9.33 0.87
C GLU A 29 -10.11 9.19 -0.44
N ARG A 30 -10.06 8.02 -1.08
CA ARG A 30 -10.72 7.75 -2.37
C ARG A 30 -12.21 7.49 -2.20
N GLU A 31 -13.00 7.74 -3.24
CA GLU A 31 -14.46 7.53 -3.21
C GLU A 31 -14.84 6.06 -3.04
N GLU A 32 -14.18 5.19 -3.81
CA GLU A 32 -14.41 3.76 -3.82
C GLU A 32 -13.21 3.04 -3.20
N GLN A 33 -13.47 2.09 -2.31
CA GLN A 33 -12.44 1.35 -1.57
C GLN A 33 -12.76 -0.14 -1.55
N TYR A 34 -11.81 -0.97 -1.94
CA TYR A 34 -11.98 -2.42 -1.95
C TYR A 34 -10.83 -3.12 -1.24
N ALA A 35 -11.17 -4.10 -0.41
CA ALA A 35 -10.20 -5.05 0.13
C ALA A 35 -10.18 -6.29 -0.77
N LEU A 36 -8.99 -6.64 -1.23
CA LEU A 36 -8.70 -7.82 -2.02
C LEU A 36 -7.97 -8.82 -1.12
N LEU A 37 -8.32 -10.10 -1.20
CA LEU A 37 -7.58 -11.17 -0.55
C LEU A 37 -6.85 -11.98 -1.61
N PHE A 38 -5.54 -12.12 -1.41
CA PHE A 38 -4.67 -12.86 -2.30
C PHE A 38 -3.94 -13.96 -1.55
N ASP A 39 -3.55 -15.02 -2.26
CA ASP A 39 -2.52 -15.90 -1.76
C ASP A 39 -1.17 -15.15 -1.71
N GLY A 40 -0.31 -15.50 -0.73
CA GLY A 40 1.00 -14.87 -0.57
C GLY A 40 1.95 -15.07 -1.76
N GLY A 41 1.60 -15.93 -2.73
CA GLY A 41 2.32 -16.09 -3.99
C GLY A 41 1.80 -15.20 -5.14
N SER A 42 0.75 -14.42 -4.90
CA SER A 42 0.08 -13.63 -5.93
C SER A 42 0.98 -12.59 -6.59
N GLY A 43 0.63 -12.22 -7.83
CA GLY A 43 1.38 -11.26 -8.63
C GLY A 43 1.41 -9.84 -8.05
N VAL A 44 0.42 -9.43 -7.25
CA VAL A 44 0.31 -8.04 -6.75
C VAL A 44 1.49 -7.70 -5.83
N ILE A 45 1.79 -8.57 -4.87
CA ILE A 45 2.91 -8.41 -3.93
C ILE A 45 4.25 -8.49 -4.68
N ASN A 46 4.35 -9.38 -5.67
CA ASN A 46 5.57 -9.53 -6.48
C ASN A 46 5.82 -8.35 -7.43
N MET A 47 4.78 -7.61 -7.80
CA MET A 47 4.88 -6.44 -8.69
C MET A 47 5.16 -5.15 -7.92
N ALA A 48 4.68 -5.06 -6.67
CA ALA A 48 4.91 -3.91 -5.82
C ALA A 48 6.41 -3.64 -5.65
N SER A 49 6.81 -2.40 -5.93
CA SER A 49 8.03 -1.81 -5.39
C SER A 49 7.69 -1.21 -4.01
N ASP A 50 8.66 -1.25 -3.10
CA ASP A 50 8.68 -0.40 -1.90
C ASP A 50 7.60 -0.68 -0.84
N LEU A 51 7.18 -1.93 -0.64
CA LEU A 51 6.12 -2.28 0.34
C LEU A 51 6.37 -1.84 1.79
N LEU A 52 7.64 -1.71 2.18
CA LEU A 52 8.03 -1.29 3.52
C LEU A 52 9.36 -0.57 3.45
N GLN A 53 9.41 0.65 3.96
CA GLN A 53 10.60 1.48 4.02
C GLN A 53 10.94 1.78 5.47
N LEU A 54 12.22 1.81 5.80
CA LEU A 54 12.74 2.37 7.03
C LEU A 54 13.36 3.71 6.68
N LYS A 55 12.81 4.79 7.24
CA LYS A 55 13.30 6.16 7.05
C LYS A 55 13.73 6.77 8.36
N ASP A 56 14.65 7.72 8.30
CA ASP A 56 15.04 8.53 9.44
C ASP A 56 14.14 9.79 9.62
N GLU A 57 14.49 10.71 10.52
CA GLU A 57 13.68 11.93 10.78
C GLU A 57 13.71 12.94 9.61
N GLU A 58 14.68 12.84 8.70
CA GLU A 58 14.84 13.72 7.53
C GLU A 58 14.32 13.06 6.24
N ASP A 59 13.60 11.94 6.35
CA ASP A 59 13.08 11.13 5.24
C ASP A 59 14.16 10.43 4.39
N ASN A 60 15.37 10.28 4.91
CA ASN A 60 16.39 9.48 4.24
C ASN A 60 16.03 8.00 4.32
N LEU A 61 16.10 7.30 3.18
CA LEU A 61 15.89 5.85 3.11
C LEU A 61 17.11 5.12 3.71
N ILE A 62 16.93 4.51 4.88
CA ILE A 62 17.98 3.79 5.60
C ILE A 62 17.82 2.26 5.51
N GLY A 63 16.68 1.80 5.00
CA GLY A 63 16.44 0.39 4.71
C GLY A 63 15.10 0.17 4.04
N GLU A 64 14.89 -1.02 3.48
CA GLU A 64 13.64 -1.38 2.82
C GLU A 64 13.44 -2.89 2.78
N TRP A 65 12.17 -3.29 2.68
CA TRP A 65 11.81 -4.60 2.20
C TRP A 65 12.06 -4.67 0.69
N ILE A 66 12.66 -5.77 0.24
CA ILE A 66 12.99 -5.98 -1.16
C ILE A 66 12.26 -7.20 -1.72
N PRO A 67 11.65 -7.09 -2.91
CA PRO A 67 11.05 -8.24 -3.57
C PRO A 67 12.14 -9.22 -4.02
N ALA A 68 11.80 -10.52 -4.07
CA ALA A 68 12.74 -11.59 -4.42
C ALA A 68 13.54 -11.35 -5.73
N ARG A 69 12.94 -10.66 -6.71
CA ARG A 69 13.59 -10.27 -7.97
C ARG A 69 14.79 -9.31 -7.81
N ARG A 70 14.83 -8.50 -6.74
CA ARG A 70 15.90 -7.54 -6.43
C ARG A 70 17.00 -8.12 -5.54
N VAL A 71 16.80 -9.31 -4.96
CA VAL A 71 17.75 -9.92 -4.03
C VAL A 71 19.12 -10.15 -4.68
N GLU A 72 19.16 -10.72 -5.89
CA GLU A 72 20.42 -11.00 -6.59
C GLU A 72 21.14 -9.71 -7.05
N GLU A 73 20.41 -8.64 -7.31
CA GLU A 73 20.98 -7.34 -7.66
C GLU A 73 21.72 -6.71 -6.47
N LEU A 74 21.17 -6.85 -5.27
CA LEU A 74 21.68 -6.21 -4.05
C LEU A 74 22.71 -7.06 -3.30
N LYS A 75 22.77 -8.37 -3.57
CA LYS A 75 23.74 -9.28 -2.95
C LYS A 75 25.19 -8.85 -3.26
N GLY A 76 25.91 -8.45 -2.22
CA GLY A 76 27.31 -8.04 -2.33
C GLY A 76 27.51 -6.62 -2.89
N ALA A 77 26.43 -5.85 -3.05
CA ALA A 77 26.52 -4.43 -3.34
C ALA A 77 27.21 -3.70 -2.18
N GLU A 78 28.13 -2.79 -2.49
CA GLU A 78 28.76 -1.94 -1.49
C GLU A 78 27.71 -1.05 -0.83
N GLY A 79 27.80 -0.86 0.49
CA GLY A 79 26.83 -0.05 1.23
C GLY A 79 25.56 -0.79 1.63
N VAL A 80 25.28 -2.00 1.14
CA VAL A 80 24.04 -2.74 1.42
C VAL A 80 24.29 -3.90 2.40
N GLN A 81 23.48 -3.96 3.47
CA GLN A 81 23.51 -5.05 4.44
C GLN A 81 22.14 -5.73 4.57
N PHE A 82 22.09 -7.03 4.28
CA PHE A 82 20.90 -7.85 4.53
C PHE A 82 20.75 -8.14 6.02
N ILE A 83 19.56 -7.94 6.56
CA ILE A 83 19.20 -8.32 7.95
C ILE A 83 18.20 -9.47 7.99
N SER A 84 17.49 -9.72 6.88
CA SER A 84 16.69 -10.92 6.60
C SER A 84 16.84 -11.27 5.11
N ASP A 85 16.13 -12.31 4.65
CA ASP A 85 16.12 -12.72 3.23
C ASP A 85 15.51 -11.65 2.30
N ASP A 86 14.72 -10.74 2.86
CA ASP A 86 13.87 -9.79 2.15
C ASP A 86 13.95 -8.37 2.73
N PHE A 87 14.90 -8.06 3.61
CA PHE A 87 15.08 -6.71 4.16
C PHE A 87 16.55 -6.31 4.20
N VAL A 88 16.83 -5.10 3.72
CA VAL A 88 18.17 -4.52 3.65
C VAL A 88 18.27 -3.21 4.42
N LEU A 89 19.48 -2.89 4.89
CA LEU A 89 19.88 -1.61 5.43
C LEU A 89 20.95 -0.97 4.54
N TYR A 90 20.88 0.35 4.41
CA TYR A 90 21.85 1.17 3.68
C TYR A 90 22.83 1.81 4.67
N SER A 91 24.09 1.40 4.58
CA SER A 91 25.17 1.77 5.51
C SER A 91 25.93 3.04 5.12
N ASP A 92 25.72 3.51 3.89
CA ASP A 92 26.25 4.76 3.33
C ASP A 92 25.38 5.98 3.67
N VAL A 93 24.19 5.76 4.23
CA VAL A 93 23.27 6.80 4.66
C VAL A 93 23.48 7.08 6.15
N PRO A 94 23.94 8.30 6.54
CA PRO A 94 24.03 8.67 7.94
C PRO A 94 22.63 8.70 8.56
N LEU A 95 22.45 8.01 9.70
CA LEU A 95 21.19 8.05 10.43
C LEU A 95 21.01 9.40 11.13
N THR A 96 19.95 10.13 10.80
CA THR A 96 19.56 11.34 11.53
C THR A 96 18.32 11.09 12.40
N GLY A 97 18.47 11.22 13.72
CA GLY A 97 17.36 11.12 14.65
C GLY A 97 16.78 9.71 14.80
N THR A 98 15.46 9.62 14.96
CA THR A 98 14.71 8.38 15.19
C THR A 98 14.21 7.76 13.89
N ALA A 99 14.47 6.47 13.70
CA ALA A 99 13.94 5.74 12.55
C ALA A 99 12.43 5.47 12.68
N ARG A 100 11.72 5.45 11.55
CA ARG A 100 10.30 5.12 11.42
C ARG A 100 10.07 4.16 10.25
N LEU A 101 9.13 3.25 10.40
CA LEU A 101 8.66 2.37 9.32
C LEU A 101 7.54 3.05 8.56
N ILE A 102 7.68 3.08 7.24
CA ILE A 102 6.70 3.63 6.31
C ILE A 102 6.16 2.50 5.44
N LEU A 103 4.84 2.38 5.39
CA LEU A 103 4.16 1.60 4.36
C LEU A 103 3.60 2.61 3.35
N PRO A 104 4.23 2.76 2.18
CA PRO A 104 3.82 3.77 1.20
C PRO A 104 2.62 3.31 0.38
N GLU A 105 2.14 4.21 -0.47
CA GLU A 105 1.28 3.85 -1.60
C GLU A 105 2.00 2.86 -2.53
N VAL A 106 1.22 1.95 -3.10
CA VAL A 106 1.67 0.89 -3.98
C VAL A 106 0.92 1.02 -5.30
N ASP A 107 1.65 0.96 -6.40
CA ASP A 107 1.05 0.98 -7.73
C ASP A 107 0.14 -0.24 -7.95
N PHE A 108 -1.00 0.00 -8.61
CA PHE A 108 -1.97 -1.05 -8.92
C PHE A 108 -2.32 -1.06 -10.41
N PRO A 109 -1.43 -1.59 -11.27
CA PRO A 109 -1.55 -1.43 -12.73
C PRO A 109 -2.77 -2.14 -13.35
N PHE A 110 -3.48 -2.97 -12.59
CA PHE A 110 -4.59 -3.78 -13.10
C PHE A 110 -5.83 -2.99 -13.48
N LEU A 111 -6.01 -1.78 -12.92
CA LEU A 111 -7.14 -0.90 -13.22
C LEU A 111 -6.71 0.39 -13.92
N GLU A 112 -5.43 0.51 -14.27
CA GLU A 112 -4.93 1.68 -15.01
C GLU A 112 -5.57 1.77 -16.39
N GLY A 113 -5.98 2.99 -16.76
CA GLY A 113 -6.55 3.29 -18.08
C GLY A 113 -7.99 2.80 -18.28
N ILE A 114 -8.65 2.26 -17.25
CA ILE A 114 -10.08 1.95 -17.31
C ILE A 114 -10.87 3.27 -17.31
N GLU A 115 -11.75 3.43 -18.30
CA GLU A 115 -12.60 4.62 -18.41
C GLU A 115 -13.45 4.83 -17.16
N GLY A 116 -13.42 6.06 -16.65
CA GLY A 116 -14.14 6.47 -15.45
C GLY A 116 -13.46 6.14 -14.13
N ILE A 117 -12.32 5.45 -14.12
CA ILE A 117 -11.48 5.27 -12.93
C ILE A 117 -10.37 6.32 -12.93
N THR A 118 -10.30 7.13 -11.88
CA THR A 118 -9.23 8.12 -11.69
C THR A 118 -8.62 8.02 -10.30
N ASP A 119 -7.43 8.59 -10.11
CA ASP A 119 -6.76 8.66 -8.80
C ASP A 119 -6.57 7.30 -8.10
N LEU A 120 -6.23 6.29 -8.91
CA LEU A 120 -6.03 4.92 -8.45
C LEU A 120 -4.78 4.83 -7.57
N THR A 121 -4.95 4.28 -6.37
CA THR A 121 -3.86 3.93 -5.45
C THR A 121 -4.17 2.63 -4.72
N SER A 122 -3.16 2.04 -4.10
CA SER A 122 -3.32 0.83 -3.32
C SER A 122 -2.31 0.75 -2.18
N ALA A 123 -2.54 -0.13 -1.22
CA ALA A 123 -1.64 -0.30 -0.09
C ALA A 123 -1.80 -1.65 0.60
N SER A 124 -0.75 -2.04 1.33
CA SER A 124 -0.84 -3.13 2.30
C SER A 124 -1.37 -2.59 3.64
N PRO A 125 -2.47 -3.14 4.19
CA PRO A 125 -2.90 -2.81 5.53
C PRO A 125 -1.95 -3.42 6.58
N SER A 126 -1.97 -2.90 7.81
CA SER A 126 -1.26 -3.53 8.93
C SER A 126 -1.70 -4.96 9.17
N SER A 127 -0.85 -5.78 9.81
CA SER A 127 -1.20 -7.16 10.19
C SER A 127 -2.48 -7.24 11.01
N LEU A 128 -2.73 -6.28 11.90
CA LEU A 128 -3.96 -6.24 12.70
C LEU A 128 -5.19 -6.02 11.81
N THR A 129 -5.13 -5.05 10.90
CA THR A 129 -6.20 -4.80 9.94
C THR A 129 -6.41 -5.98 8.99
N ASN A 130 -5.32 -6.62 8.54
CA ASN A 130 -5.37 -7.83 7.72
C ASN A 130 -6.15 -8.96 8.39
N GLU A 131 -5.87 -9.26 9.67
CA GLU A 131 -6.60 -10.28 10.42
C GLU A 131 -8.09 -9.94 10.57
N ILE A 132 -8.42 -8.65 10.75
CA ILE A 132 -9.81 -8.20 10.85
C ILE A 132 -10.56 -8.36 9.51
N ILE A 133 -9.93 -7.98 8.39
CA ILE A 133 -10.51 -8.17 7.04
C ILE A 133 -10.80 -9.66 6.81
N LYS A 134 -9.81 -10.53 7.06
CA LYS A 134 -9.96 -11.99 6.92
C LYS A 134 -11.08 -12.55 7.80
N SER A 135 -11.12 -12.13 9.07
CA SER A 135 -12.13 -12.57 10.04
C SER A 135 -13.54 -12.18 9.60
N ASN A 136 -13.72 -10.97 9.06
CA ASN A 136 -15.03 -10.49 8.59
C ASN A 136 -15.52 -11.21 7.33
N LEU A 137 -14.62 -11.84 6.58
CA LEU A 137 -14.93 -12.58 5.36
C LEU A 137 -14.96 -14.11 5.58
N ASP A 138 -14.79 -14.58 6.81
CA ASP A 138 -14.62 -16.01 7.16
C ASP A 138 -13.44 -16.69 6.41
N MET A 139 -12.43 -15.92 5.99
CA MET A 139 -11.26 -16.38 5.23
C MET A 139 -9.98 -16.34 6.09
N ASN A 140 -9.91 -17.20 7.10
CA ASN A 140 -8.86 -17.19 8.14
C ASN A 140 -7.61 -18.01 7.79
N GLU A 141 -7.38 -18.25 6.50
CA GLU A 141 -6.22 -19.01 6.03
C GLU A 141 -4.93 -18.20 6.23
N SER A 142 -3.89 -18.83 6.74
CA SER A 142 -2.64 -18.14 7.13
C SER A 142 -1.82 -17.63 5.94
N ASN A 143 -2.05 -18.19 4.75
CA ASN A 143 -1.38 -17.79 3.51
C ASN A 143 -2.13 -16.67 2.75
N LEU A 144 -3.27 -16.21 3.26
CA LEU A 144 -3.98 -15.08 2.67
C LEU A 144 -3.48 -13.75 3.22
N LEU A 145 -3.25 -12.83 2.30
CA LEU A 145 -2.87 -11.45 2.58
C LEU A 145 -3.90 -10.53 1.94
N SER A 146 -4.31 -9.52 2.69
CA SER A 146 -5.18 -8.46 2.21
C SER A 146 -4.36 -7.35 1.57
N HIS A 147 -4.91 -6.78 0.52
CA HIS A 147 -4.43 -5.58 -0.14
C HIS A 147 -5.63 -4.67 -0.35
N ILE A 148 -5.48 -3.38 -0.12
CA ILE A 148 -6.56 -2.42 -0.30
C ILE A 148 -6.30 -1.58 -1.53
N ILE A 149 -7.35 -1.33 -2.31
CA ILE A 149 -7.31 -0.45 -3.48
C ILE A 149 -8.33 0.67 -3.27
N GLY A 150 -8.00 1.85 -3.78
CA GLY A 150 -8.91 2.99 -3.77
C GLY A 150 -8.82 3.78 -5.06
N PHE A 151 -9.94 4.31 -5.53
CA PHE A 151 -10.02 5.17 -6.71
C PHE A 151 -11.29 6.04 -6.67
N ASN A 152 -11.33 7.05 -7.54
CA ASN A 152 -12.49 7.91 -7.75
C ASN A 152 -13.24 7.51 -9.03
N VAL A 153 -14.54 7.80 -9.08
CA VAL A 153 -15.39 7.48 -10.23
C VAL A 153 -15.81 8.75 -10.96
N GLU A 154 -15.25 8.98 -12.14
CA GLU A 154 -15.68 10.04 -13.03
C GLU A 154 -16.64 9.50 -14.08
N VAL A 155 -17.90 9.89 -13.99
CA VAL A 155 -18.88 9.60 -15.05
C VAL A 155 -18.82 10.76 -16.05
N ASP A 156 -18.45 10.50 -17.31
CA ASP A 156 -18.70 11.47 -18.39
C ASP A 156 -20.23 11.62 -18.51
N PRO A 157 -20.81 12.78 -18.17
CA PRO A 157 -22.26 12.95 -18.26
C PRO A 157 -22.77 12.93 -19.70
N GLY A 158 -21.88 12.98 -20.71
CA GLY A 158 -22.23 13.24 -22.09
C GLY A 158 -22.95 14.58 -22.27
N PRO A 159 -23.16 15.04 -23.52
CA PRO A 159 -24.02 16.20 -23.73
C PRO A 159 -25.47 15.84 -23.39
N MET A 160 -26.00 16.48 -22.34
CA MET A 160 -27.41 16.39 -21.96
C MET A 160 -28.28 17.05 -23.04
N ILE A 161 -28.70 16.32 -24.08
CA ILE A 161 -29.62 16.84 -25.09
C ILE A 161 -31.04 16.85 -24.53
N ILE A 162 -31.43 17.98 -23.95
CA ILE A 162 -32.83 18.26 -23.61
C ILE A 162 -33.58 18.57 -24.91
N THR A 163 -34.14 17.55 -25.57
CA THR A 163 -35.10 17.78 -26.66
C THR A 163 -36.40 18.33 -26.06
N GLY A 164 -36.59 19.64 -26.19
CA GLY A 164 -37.77 20.35 -25.73
C GLY A 164 -39.09 19.81 -26.30
N ARG A 165 -40.10 19.78 -25.43
CA ARG A 165 -41.50 19.40 -25.67
C ARG A 165 -42.07 19.93 -26.99
N ARG A 166 -42.60 19.04 -27.84
CA ARG A 166 -43.59 19.41 -28.87
C ARG A 166 -44.86 19.88 -28.16
N ARG A 167 -45.23 21.15 -28.35
CA ARG A 167 -46.60 21.62 -28.11
C ARG A 167 -47.49 21.00 -29.19
N LEU A 168 -48.46 20.21 -28.77
CA LEU A 168 -49.61 19.86 -29.62
C LEU A 168 -50.56 21.07 -29.60
N HIS A 169 -50.88 21.55 -30.79
CA HIS A 169 -51.96 22.51 -31.05
C HIS A 169 -53.32 21.83 -30.94
#